data_AF-A0A8C6ERX5-F1
#
_entry.id   AF-A0A8C6ERX5-F1
#
_cell.length_a   1.000
_cell.length_b   1.000
_cell.length_c   1.000
_cell.angle_alpha   90.00
_cell.angle_beta   90.00
_cell.angle_gamma   90.00
#
_symmetry.space_group_name_H-M   'P 1'
#
loop_
_entity.id
_entity.type
_entity.pdbx_description
1 polymer ?
#
loop_
_entity_poly.entity_id
_entity_poly.type
_entity_poly.pdbx_seq_one_letter_code
_entity_poly.pdbx_strand_id
1 'polypeptide(L)'
;MTRHGKNCTAGAVYTYHEKKKDTAASGYGTQNIRLSRDAVKDFDCCCLSLQPCHDPVVTPDGYLYEREAILEYILHQKKEIARQMKAYEKQRGAKREEQKKLQRAAAQDQVRGFLEKEAAIVSRPLNPFTSKVIAGTGPVGQWSPLSVWRS
;
A
#
# COMPACT_ATOMS: atom_id res chain seq x y z
N MET A 1 5.99 -40.23 -27.63
CA MET A 1 6.97 -40.10 -26.53
C MET A 1 7.75 -38.81 -26.73
N THR A 2 7.29 -37.72 -26.12
CA THR A 2 7.99 -36.44 -26.15
C THR A 2 9.19 -36.50 -25.21
N ARG A 3 10.35 -36.18 -25.77
CA ARG A 3 11.69 -36.29 -25.21
C ARG A 3 11.80 -35.53 -23.88
N HIS A 4 11.92 -36.26 -22.77
CA HIS A 4 12.24 -35.69 -21.45
C HIS A 4 13.68 -35.16 -21.50
N GLY A 5 13.86 -33.85 -21.41
CA GLY A 5 15.18 -33.22 -21.35
C GLY A 5 15.93 -33.67 -20.10
N LYS A 6 17.05 -34.38 -20.27
CA LYS A 6 17.86 -34.98 -19.20
C LYS A 6 18.70 -33.96 -18.38
N ASN A 7 18.44 -32.66 -18.52
CA ASN A 7 19.21 -31.60 -17.87
C ASN A 7 18.29 -30.83 -16.93
N CYS A 8 18.24 -31.28 -15.68
CA CYS A 8 17.48 -30.62 -14.60
C CYS A 8 18.33 -29.49 -13.99
N THR A 9 18.75 -28.50 -14.79
CA THR A 9 19.59 -27.37 -14.34
C THR A 9 18.79 -26.27 -13.62
N ALA A 10 17.48 -26.45 -13.46
CA ALA A 10 16.58 -25.62 -12.66
C ALA A 10 15.64 -26.51 -11.82
N GLY A 11 16.11 -27.67 -11.37
CA GLY A 11 15.34 -28.58 -10.52
C GLY A 11 15.13 -27.96 -9.14
N ALA A 12 13.91 -28.05 -8.61
CA ALA A 12 13.68 -27.68 -7.21
C ALA A 12 14.55 -28.55 -6.30
N VAL A 13 15.26 -27.92 -5.37
CA VAL A 13 16.13 -28.58 -4.37
C VAL A 13 15.38 -29.71 -3.66
N TYR A 14 14.09 -29.50 -3.40
CA TYR A 14 13.20 -30.48 -2.81
C TYR A 14 12.40 -31.25 -3.86
N THR A 15 12.40 -32.57 -3.69
CA THR A 15 11.50 -33.49 -4.36
C THR A 15 10.04 -33.24 -3.96
N TYR A 16 9.11 -33.73 -4.77
CA TYR A 16 7.68 -33.67 -4.46
C TYR A 16 7.34 -34.28 -3.10
N HIS A 17 7.98 -35.41 -2.74
CA HIS A 17 7.72 -36.10 -1.48
C HIS A 17 8.24 -35.34 -0.27
N GLU A 18 9.39 -34.68 -0.37
CA GLU A 18 9.92 -33.83 0.70
C GLU A 18 9.01 -32.63 0.91
N LYS A 19 8.65 -31.91 -0.17
CA LYS A 19 7.68 -30.81 -0.08
C LYS A 19 6.37 -31.24 0.54
N LYS A 20 5.84 -32.42 0.18
CA LYS A 20 4.60 -32.95 0.76
C LYS A 20 4.73 -33.25 2.25
N LYS A 21 5.86 -33.81 2.69
CA LYS A 21 6.15 -34.05 4.11
C LYS A 21 6.32 -32.75 4.89
N ASP A 22 7.06 -31.78 4.35
CA ASP A 22 7.30 -30.48 4.99
C ASP A 22 6.01 -29.67 5.08
N THR A 23 5.17 -29.71 4.05
CA THR A 23 3.83 -29.09 4.06
C THR A 23 2.96 -29.72 5.15
N ALA A 24 2.94 -31.05 5.24
CA ALA A 24 2.17 -31.78 6.25
C ALA A 24 2.65 -31.49 7.68
N ALA A 25 3.97 -31.45 7.92
CA ALA A 25 4.55 -31.17 9.23
C ALA A 25 4.43 -29.70 9.64
N SER A 26 4.60 -28.77 8.70
CA SER A 26 4.56 -27.32 8.98
C SER A 26 3.13 -26.78 9.04
N GLY A 27 2.13 -27.51 8.54
CA GLY A 27 0.74 -27.04 8.44
C GLY A 27 0.55 -25.85 7.49
N TYR A 28 1.58 -25.46 6.74
CA TYR A 28 1.59 -24.30 5.86
C TYR A 28 1.67 -24.75 4.39
N GLY A 29 0.83 -24.16 3.53
CA GLY A 29 0.71 -24.50 2.11
C GLY A 29 -0.59 -25.22 1.77
N THR A 30 -0.81 -25.49 0.48
CA THR A 30 -2.02 -26.17 -0.02
C THR A 30 -1.90 -27.68 0.06
N GLN A 31 -2.66 -28.29 0.96
CA GLN A 31 -2.79 -29.74 1.11
C GLN A 31 -4.16 -30.21 0.65
N ASN A 32 -4.20 -31.31 -0.11
CA ASN A 32 -5.43 -32.01 -0.42
C ASN A 32 -5.51 -33.25 0.50
N ILE A 33 -6.24 -33.11 1.60
CA ILE A 33 -6.47 -34.18 2.58
C ILE A 33 -7.97 -34.36 2.81
N ARG A 34 -8.38 -35.58 3.17
CA ARG A 34 -9.74 -35.84 3.61
C ARG A 34 -9.87 -35.36 5.05
N LEU A 35 -10.75 -34.38 5.28
CA LEU A 35 -11.02 -33.87 6.61
C LEU A 35 -11.97 -34.83 7.36
N SER A 36 -11.72 -34.98 8.67
CA SER A 36 -12.61 -35.70 9.59
C SER A 36 -13.85 -34.86 9.92
N ARG A 37 -14.85 -35.49 10.55
CA ARG A 37 -16.09 -34.82 11.01
C ARG A 37 -15.77 -33.55 11.82
N ASP A 38 -14.75 -33.62 12.66
CA ASP A 38 -14.37 -32.54 13.60
C ASP A 38 -13.92 -31.25 12.91
N ALA A 39 -13.65 -31.29 11.60
CA ALA A 39 -13.35 -30.09 10.83
C ALA A 39 -14.59 -29.28 10.45
N VAL A 40 -15.79 -29.87 10.60
CA VAL A 40 -17.07 -29.23 10.31
C VAL A 40 -17.72 -28.83 11.63
N LYS A 41 -18.19 -27.59 11.72
CA LYS A 41 -18.94 -27.10 12.87
C LYS A 41 -20.22 -27.91 13.06
N ASP A 42 -20.52 -28.33 14.29
CA ASP A 42 -21.82 -28.93 14.62
C ASP A 42 -22.97 -27.90 14.45
N PHE A 43 -24.20 -28.39 14.31
CA PHE A 43 -25.36 -27.56 13.95
C PHE A 43 -25.85 -26.67 15.10
N ASP A 44 -25.64 -27.11 16.33
CA ASP A 44 -26.03 -26.48 17.60
C ASP A 44 -24.98 -25.53 18.16
N CYS A 45 -23.81 -25.43 17.51
CA CYS A 45 -22.73 -24.56 17.93
C CYS A 45 -22.87 -23.12 17.39
N CYS A 46 -22.53 -22.16 18.25
CA CYS A 46 -22.46 -20.75 17.89
C CYS A 46 -21.37 -20.49 16.83
N CYS A 47 -21.66 -19.66 15.82
CA CYS A 47 -20.68 -19.28 14.81
C CYS A 47 -19.53 -18.40 15.34
N LEU A 48 -19.62 -17.87 16.56
CA LEU A 48 -18.57 -17.03 17.17
C LEU A 48 -17.74 -17.81 18.20
N SER A 49 -18.38 -18.47 19.17
CA SER A 49 -17.69 -19.19 20.25
C SER A 49 -17.32 -20.63 19.87
N LEU A 50 -17.93 -21.20 18.82
CA LEU A 50 -17.82 -22.62 18.44
C LEU A 50 -18.19 -23.59 19.57
N GLN A 51 -18.89 -23.09 20.60
CA GLN A 51 -19.46 -23.89 21.68
C GLN A 51 -20.94 -24.13 21.42
N PRO A 52 -21.52 -25.22 21.95
CA PRO A 52 -22.97 -25.43 21.95
C PRO A 52 -23.72 -24.25 22.55
N CYS A 53 -24.77 -23.77 21.88
CA CYS A 53 -25.53 -22.60 22.34
C CYS A 53 -26.45 -22.94 23.52
N HIS A 54 -26.46 -22.08 24.56
CA HIS A 54 -27.47 -22.16 25.61
C HIS A 54 -28.77 -21.41 25.26
N ASP A 55 -28.64 -20.16 24.79
CA ASP A 55 -29.77 -19.32 24.32
C ASP A 55 -29.54 -18.94 22.85
N PRO A 56 -30.00 -19.79 21.92
CA PRO A 56 -29.75 -19.60 20.49
C PRO A 56 -30.58 -18.46 19.91
N VAL A 57 -29.93 -17.60 19.15
CA VAL A 57 -30.55 -16.58 18.30
C VAL A 57 -30.11 -16.78 16.86
N VAL A 58 -31.05 -16.57 15.93
CA VAL A 58 -30.83 -16.83 14.50
C VAL A 58 -30.99 -15.53 13.73
N THR A 59 -30.02 -15.22 12.87
CA THR A 59 -30.16 -14.13 11.89
C THR A 59 -31.06 -14.54 10.73
N PRO A 60 -31.65 -13.58 10.00
CA PRO A 60 -32.47 -13.87 8.81
C PRO A 60 -31.77 -14.75 7.77
N ASP A 61 -30.43 -14.67 7.68
CA ASP A 61 -29.60 -15.47 6.78
C ASP A 61 -29.41 -16.93 7.25
N GLY A 62 -29.91 -17.29 8.43
CA GLY A 62 -29.88 -18.66 8.95
C GLY A 62 -28.63 -19.00 9.78
N TYR A 63 -27.86 -18.02 10.25
CA TYR A 63 -26.72 -18.29 11.13
C TYR A 63 -27.14 -18.37 12.60
N LEU A 64 -26.61 -19.37 13.30
CA LEU A 64 -26.84 -19.60 14.73
C LEU A 64 -25.78 -18.90 15.58
N TYR A 65 -26.24 -18.13 16.56
CA TYR A 65 -25.40 -17.48 17.55
C TYR A 65 -25.94 -17.67 18.95
N GLU A 66 -25.06 -17.51 19.94
CA GLU A 66 -25.45 -17.30 21.32
C GLU A 66 -25.77 -15.82 21.55
N ARG A 67 -26.86 -15.53 22.27
CA ARG A 67 -27.35 -14.16 22.47
C ARG A 67 -26.27 -13.21 23.00
N GLU A 68 -25.53 -13.63 24.01
CA GLU A 68 -24.51 -12.80 24.64
C GLU A 68 -23.35 -12.53 23.66
N ALA A 69 -22.83 -13.59 23.04
CA ALA A 69 -21.70 -13.50 22.11
C ALA A 69 -21.99 -12.57 20.91
N ILE A 70 -23.18 -12.64 20.32
CA ILE A 70 -23.52 -11.78 19.16
C ILE A 70 -23.68 -10.31 19.57
N LEU A 71 -24.25 -10.04 20.74
CA LEU A 71 -24.43 -8.67 21.22
C LEU A 71 -23.08 -8.02 21.57
N GLU A 72 -22.21 -8.74 22.27
CA GLU A 72 -20.85 -8.30 22.56
C GLU A 72 -20.07 -8.01 21.28
N TYR A 73 -20.15 -8.92 20.30
CA TYR A 73 -19.52 -8.74 19.00
C TYR A 73 -20.02 -7.47 18.30
N ILE A 74 -21.33 -7.22 18.25
CA ILE A 74 -21.90 -6.03 17.61
C ILE A 74 -21.40 -4.75 18.30
N LEU A 75 -21.40 -4.71 19.63
CA LEU A 75 -20.92 -3.54 20.38
C LEU A 75 -19.43 -3.30 20.13
N HIS A 76 -18.62 -4.36 20.15
CA HIS A 76 -17.20 -4.28 19.86
C HIS A 76 -16.94 -3.76 18.44
N GLN A 77 -17.62 -4.30 17.43
CA GLN A 77 -17.46 -3.87 16.04
C GLN A 77 -17.86 -2.40 15.84
N LYS A 78 -18.98 -1.96 16.42
CA LYS A 78 -19.39 -0.55 16.34
C LYS A 78 -18.35 0.39 16.96
N LYS A 79 -17.76 0.00 18.09
CA LYS A 79 -16.71 0.77 18.76
C LYS A 79 -15.44 0.85 17.92
N GLU A 80 -14.99 -0.26 17.36
CA GLU A 80 -13.79 -0.29 16.52
C GLU A 80 -13.99 0.48 15.21
N ILE A 81 -15.16 0.37 14.56
CA ILE A 81 -15.49 1.20 13.38
C ILE A 81 -15.45 2.68 13.74
N ALA A 82 -16.07 3.10 14.85
CA ALA A 82 -16.05 4.49 15.29
C ALA A 82 -14.61 4.99 15.55
N ARG A 83 -13.76 4.15 16.15
CA ARG A 83 -12.35 4.45 16.38
C ARG A 83 -11.57 4.62 15.07
N GLN A 84 -11.75 3.69 14.13
CA GLN A 84 -11.10 3.73 12.82
C GLN A 84 -11.56 4.93 11.99
N MET A 85 -12.85 5.22 11.98
CA MET A 85 -13.42 6.39 11.30
C MET A 85 -12.84 7.69 11.83
N LYS A 86 -12.74 7.86 13.16
CA LYS A 86 -12.14 9.04 13.77
C LYS A 86 -10.65 9.19 13.41
N ALA A 87 -9.90 8.08 13.40
CA ALA A 87 -8.50 8.09 13.00
C ALA A 87 -8.33 8.48 11.52
N TYR A 88 -9.18 7.92 10.65
CA TYR A 88 -9.20 8.23 9.23
C TYR A 88 -9.56 9.71 8.97
N GLU A 89 -10.57 10.25 9.65
CA GLU A 89 -10.94 11.66 9.53
C GLU A 89 -9.82 12.60 9.96
N LYS A 90 -9.13 12.29 11.07
CA LYS A 90 -7.96 13.05 11.52
C LYS A 90 -6.84 13.03 10.49
N GLN A 91 -6.53 11.85 9.93
CA GLN A 91 -5.51 11.70 8.90
C GLN A 91 -5.89 12.48 7.62
N ARG A 92 -7.16 12.41 7.21
CA ARG A 92 -7.67 13.12 6.04
C ARG A 92 -7.64 14.64 6.24
N GLY A 93 -7.98 15.11 7.44
CA GLY A 93 -7.87 16.52 7.83
C GLY A 93 -6.44 17.05 7.73
N ALA A 94 -5.49 16.34 8.34
CA ALA A 94 -4.07 16.70 8.30
C ALA A 94 -3.52 16.77 6.87
N LYS A 95 -3.81 15.76 6.03
CA LYS A 95 -3.42 15.76 4.61
C LYS A 95 -4.01 16.94 3.84
N ARG A 96 -5.28 17.30 4.10
CA ARG A 96 -5.93 18.44 3.45
C ARG A 96 -5.30 19.77 3.86
N GLU A 97 -4.90 19.92 5.12
CA GLU A 97 -4.21 21.11 5.60
C GLU A 97 -2.79 21.22 5.02
N GLU A 98 -2.05 20.13 4.98
CA GLU A 98 -0.72 20.06 4.36
C GLU A 98 -0.80 20.46 2.87
N GLN A 99 -1.76 19.89 2.13
CA GLN A 99 -1.97 20.24 0.73
C GLN A 99 -2.35 21.71 0.54
N LYS A 100 -3.20 22.27 1.42
CA LYS A 100 -3.51 23.72 1.40
C LYS A 100 -2.27 24.58 1.69
N LYS A 101 -1.40 24.16 2.61
CA LYS A 101 -0.14 24.87 2.92
C LYS A 101 0.81 24.83 1.73
N LEU A 102 0.98 23.66 1.11
CA LEU A 102 1.78 23.48 -0.11
C LEU A 102 1.26 24.35 -1.27
N GLN A 103 -0.05 24.37 -1.49
CA GLN A 103 -0.67 25.22 -2.52
C GLN A 103 -0.44 26.71 -2.26
N ARG A 104 -0.56 27.16 -1.00
CA ARG A 104 -0.29 28.55 -0.62
C ARG A 104 1.19 28.93 -0.80
N ALA A 105 2.10 28.05 -0.38
CA ALA A 105 3.54 28.26 -0.56
C ALA A 105 3.91 28.32 -2.05
N ALA A 106 3.38 27.39 -2.85
CA ALA A 106 3.57 27.42 -4.31
C ALA A 106 3.04 28.72 -4.93
N ALA A 107 1.85 29.18 -4.54
CA ALA A 107 1.32 30.45 -5.04
C ALA A 107 2.20 31.66 -4.65
N GLN A 108 2.72 31.69 -3.42
CA GLN A 108 3.65 32.72 -2.99
C GLN A 108 4.98 32.69 -3.75
N ASP A 109 5.53 31.51 -4.01
CA ASP A 109 6.75 31.34 -4.80
C ASP A 109 6.54 31.80 -6.25
N GLN A 110 5.36 31.54 -6.85
CA GLN A 110 5.02 32.06 -8.18
C GLN A 110 4.99 33.59 -8.20
N VAL A 111 4.37 34.23 -7.20
CA VAL A 111 4.32 35.69 -7.08
C VAL A 111 5.73 36.26 -6.88
N ARG A 112 6.54 35.66 -5.99
CA ARG A 112 7.94 36.09 -5.76
C ARG A 112 8.76 35.98 -7.04
N GLY A 113 8.68 34.84 -7.73
CA GLY A 113 9.39 34.64 -9.00
C GLY A 113 8.92 35.56 -10.12
N PHE A 114 7.67 36.02 -10.10
CA PHE A 114 7.19 37.05 -11.00
C PHE A 114 7.82 38.42 -10.71
N LEU A 115 7.79 38.86 -9.45
CA LEU A 115 8.39 40.14 -9.02
C LEU A 115 9.90 40.20 -9.30
N GLU A 116 10.63 39.10 -9.06
CA GLU A 116 12.07 39.01 -9.39
C GLU A 116 12.33 39.20 -10.89
N LYS A 117 11.48 38.62 -11.75
CA LYS A 117 11.58 38.80 -13.21
C LYS A 117 11.28 40.24 -13.62
N GLU A 118 10.26 40.87 -13.04
CA GLU A 118 9.97 42.29 -13.31
C GLU A 118 11.15 43.18 -12.89
N ALA A 119 11.71 42.97 -11.70
CA ALA A 119 12.86 43.71 -11.22
C ALA A 119 14.08 43.56 -12.16
N ALA A 120 14.32 42.35 -12.68
CA ALA A 120 15.43 42.09 -13.61
C ALA A 120 15.26 42.80 -14.97
N ILE A 121 14.02 42.96 -15.45
CA ILE A 121 13.72 43.70 -16.69
C ILE A 121 13.92 45.22 -16.48
N VAL A 122 13.48 45.75 -15.33
CA VAL A 122 13.61 47.18 -15.01
C VAL A 122 15.06 47.57 -14.71
N SER A 123 15.84 46.70 -14.05
CA SER A 123 17.24 46.98 -13.72
C SER A 123 18.19 46.78 -14.90
N ARG A 124 17.76 46.14 -15.99
CA ARG A 124 18.62 45.77 -17.12
C ARG A 124 17.93 46.22 -18.42
N PRO A 125 18.22 47.44 -18.91
CA PRO A 125 17.58 47.95 -20.12
C PRO A 125 17.96 47.05 -21.30
N LEU A 126 17.00 46.25 -21.77
CA LEU A 126 17.12 45.51 -23.02
C LEU A 126 16.99 46.53 -24.14
N ASN A 127 18.13 47.03 -24.60
CA ASN A 127 18.21 47.82 -25.83
C ASN A 127 18.05 46.87 -27.03
N PRO A 128 16.95 46.92 -27.79
CA PRO A 128 16.74 46.06 -28.95
C PRO A 128 17.55 46.51 -30.18
N PHE A 129 18.30 47.62 -30.09
CA PHE A 129 19.06 48.21 -31.20
C PHE A 129 20.59 48.03 -31.11
N THR A 130 21.10 47.26 -30.14
CA THR A 130 22.52 46.88 -30.17
C THR A 130 22.64 45.41 -30.53
N SER A 131 22.78 45.15 -31.83
CA SER A 131 23.30 43.88 -32.34
C SER A 131 24.66 43.63 -31.69
N LYS A 132 24.71 42.70 -30.74
CA LYS A 132 25.97 42.28 -30.14
C LYS A 132 26.75 41.50 -31.19
N VAL A 133 27.77 42.15 -31.73
CA VAL A 133 28.83 41.55 -32.52
C VAL A 133 29.39 40.36 -31.74
N ILE A 134 29.41 39.20 -32.41
CA ILE A 134 30.09 37.99 -31.97
C ILE A 134 31.58 38.32 -31.90
N ALA A 135 32.15 38.38 -30.70
CA ALA A 135 33.59 38.35 -30.51
C ALA A 135 33.88 37.29 -29.45
N GLY A 136 34.35 36.13 -29.92
CA GLY A 136 34.69 34.99 -29.09
C GLY A 136 35.96 35.24 -28.31
N THR A 137 35.98 34.75 -27.08
CA THR A 137 37.16 34.25 -26.38
C THR A 137 36.64 33.29 -25.30
N GLY A 138 36.68 31.99 -25.59
CA GLY A 138 36.50 30.96 -24.56
C GLY A 138 37.86 30.59 -23.98
N PRO A 139 37.96 30.29 -22.68
CA PRO A 139 38.92 29.33 -22.18
C PRO A 139 38.26 27.95 -22.07
N VAL A 140 39.03 26.97 -22.52
CA VAL A 140 38.79 25.53 -22.44
C VAL A 140 38.92 25.05 -20.99
N GLY A 141 38.09 24.07 -20.62
CA GLY A 141 38.21 23.24 -19.40
C GLY A 141 37.05 23.46 -18.44
N GLN A 142 36.34 22.46 -17.90
CA GLN A 142 36.54 21.02 -17.85
C GLN A 142 35.17 20.41 -17.49
N TRP A 143 34.66 19.49 -18.30
CA TRP A 143 33.45 18.74 -17.98
C TRP A 143 33.81 17.57 -17.04
N SER A 144 33.23 17.53 -15.85
CA SER A 144 33.16 16.31 -15.03
C SER A 144 31.70 15.86 -14.95
N PRO A 145 31.34 14.66 -15.44
CA PRO A 145 30.02 14.11 -15.22
C PRO A 145 30.07 13.17 -14.01
N LEU A 146 29.47 13.59 -12.90
CA LEU A 146 29.08 12.77 -11.75
C LEU A 146 27.83 13.45 -11.16
N SER A 147 26.69 12.82 -10.93
CA SER A 147 26.35 11.40 -10.95
C SER A 147 24.82 11.31 -10.97
N VAL A 148 24.28 10.56 -11.94
CA VAL A 148 22.93 10.00 -11.87
C VAL A 148 22.96 8.93 -10.79
N TRP A 149 22.28 9.16 -9.68
CA TRP A 149 21.84 8.11 -8.77
C TRP A 149 20.32 8.16 -8.68
N ARG A 150 19.67 7.27 -9.45
CA ARG A 150 18.31 6.81 -9.18
C ARG A 150 18.14 5.42 -9.77
N SER A 151 18.33 4.41 -8.93
CA SER A 151 17.56 3.15 -8.88
C SER A 151 17.77 2.56 -7.50
#